data_AF-A0A955TU49-F1
#
_entry.id   AF-A0A955TU49-F1
#
_cell.length_a   1.000
_cell.length_b   1.000
_cell.length_c   1.000
_cell.angle_alpha   90.00
_cell.angle_beta   90.00
_cell.angle_gamma   90.00
#
_symmetry.space_group_name_H-M   'P 1'
#
loop_
_entity.id
_entity.type
_entity.pdbx_description
1 polymer ?
#
loop_
_entity_poly.entity_id
_entity_poly.type
_entity_poly.pdbx_seq_one_letter_code
_entity_poly.pdbx_strand_id
1 'polypeptide(L)'
;QDAFLVGLSSIHWREAWKYGERAFRYCQHDIGHAIGTFRIAAATLGWDCCLLAGLSDDLVGHLLGLSRQQDFAGVEPEYPELLAMVWPTATHDARFLHFTHALAHPGLLTAGEWKGKATRLSQDEPVAWDLIDLVTHATWKTDSSPMPDVGHGPEPVAPLRASHHHRTSTDNTPGNGQAPASPSAGQIIHQRRSATAFDGNMSLPADRFFLMLERILPQAGLPLLSRPMPWDALPWNPTVHLALFIHRIDGLPPGLYWFNRFPEQRSLSSFQSVMHEHFQWTKPEGCPADLSLYLLEAGNGQKLATQLSCGQDIAGDSAFSLGMIAEFDEPLLRYGPWFYKRLFWETGLIGQLLYLEAEAAGVRATGIGCFFDDPVHDLLGFHPSTTLQSLYHFTMGGPLDDGRLTTLPPYGSHST
;
A
#
# COMPACT_ATOMS: atom_id res chain seq x y z
N GLN A 1 -4.71 -12.08 26.96
CA GLN A 1 -3.84 -11.39 27.95
C GLN A 1 -2.55 -10.89 27.32
N ASP A 2 -2.23 -11.25 26.07
CA ASP A 2 -1.03 -10.75 25.36
C ASP A 2 -1.35 -9.96 24.07
N ALA A 3 -2.41 -9.14 24.09
CA ALA A 3 -2.75 -8.28 22.94
C ALA A 3 -2.65 -6.80 23.34
N PHE A 4 -2.29 -5.96 22.37
CA PHE A 4 -2.25 -4.52 22.57
C PHE A 4 -2.80 -3.78 21.33
N LEU A 5 -3.12 -2.51 21.54
CA LEU A 5 -3.58 -1.62 20.48
C LEU A 5 -2.41 -0.74 20.03
N VAL A 6 -2.28 -0.55 18.73
CA VAL A 6 -1.41 0.44 18.12
C VAL A 6 -2.26 1.32 17.22
N GLY A 7 -2.01 2.62 17.16
CA GLY A 7 -2.73 3.47 16.24
C GLY A 7 -1.86 4.54 15.63
N LEU A 8 -2.40 5.16 14.59
CA LEU A 8 -1.73 6.20 13.82
C LEU A 8 -2.66 7.40 13.68
N SER A 9 -2.01 8.55 13.59
CA SER A 9 -2.61 9.86 13.39
C SER A 9 -1.80 10.63 12.36
N SER A 10 -2.45 11.60 11.72
CA SER A 10 -1.84 12.48 10.73
C SER A 10 -1.88 13.92 11.22
N ILE A 11 -0.79 14.65 11.00
CA ILE A 11 -0.79 16.11 11.06
C ILE A 11 -0.58 16.59 9.62
N HIS A 12 -1.67 16.95 8.93
CA HIS A 12 -1.63 17.29 7.50
C HIS A 12 -0.62 18.39 7.17
N TRP A 13 -0.37 19.31 8.11
CA TRP A 13 0.63 20.36 7.96
C TRP A 13 2.04 19.85 7.65
N ARG A 14 2.41 18.66 8.16
CA ARG A 14 3.73 18.03 7.88
C ARG A 14 3.95 17.76 6.39
N GLU A 15 2.88 17.58 5.63
CA GLU A 15 2.90 17.36 4.19
C GLU A 15 2.47 18.61 3.40
N ALA A 16 1.56 19.43 3.97
CA ALA A 16 0.95 20.58 3.30
C ALA A 16 1.96 21.69 2.96
N TRP A 17 3.02 21.85 3.73
CA TRP A 17 4.07 22.85 3.43
C TRP A 17 4.73 22.59 2.06
N LYS A 18 4.79 21.32 1.62
CA LYS A 18 5.39 20.90 0.35
C LYS A 18 4.36 20.66 -0.74
N TYR A 19 3.23 20.02 -0.41
CA TYR A 19 2.27 19.51 -1.40
C TYR A 19 0.97 20.30 -1.50
N GLY A 20 0.78 21.33 -0.67
CA GLY A 20 -0.45 22.11 -0.59
C GLY A 20 -1.66 21.22 -0.37
N GLU A 21 -2.75 21.46 -1.10
CA GLU A 21 -4.02 20.71 -0.99
C GLU A 21 -3.86 19.19 -1.22
N ARG A 22 -2.85 18.77 -1.99
CA ARG A 22 -2.61 17.35 -2.27
C ARG A 22 -2.08 16.60 -1.06
N ALA A 23 -1.59 17.30 -0.03
CA ALA A 23 -1.01 16.72 1.18
C ALA A 23 -1.92 15.71 1.89
N PHE A 24 -3.23 15.89 1.80
CA PHE A 24 -4.18 14.91 2.31
C PHE A 24 -3.93 13.52 1.71
N ARG A 25 -3.79 13.41 0.38
CA ARG A 25 -3.50 12.14 -0.31
C ARG A 25 -2.17 11.53 0.15
N TYR A 26 -1.13 12.36 0.27
CA TYR A 26 0.20 11.92 0.74
C TYR A 26 0.16 11.35 2.16
N CYS A 27 -0.53 12.02 3.09
CA CYS A 27 -0.72 11.49 4.44
C CYS A 27 -1.37 10.10 4.39
N GLN A 28 -2.38 9.90 3.54
CA GLN A 28 -3.06 8.61 3.44
C GLN A 28 -2.20 7.52 2.79
N HIS A 29 -1.36 7.85 1.79
CA HIS A 29 -0.37 6.88 1.28
C HIS A 29 0.61 6.46 2.37
N ASP A 30 1.11 7.41 3.17
CA ASP A 30 2.04 7.14 4.26
C ASP A 30 1.42 6.23 5.34
N ILE A 31 0.14 6.43 5.64
CA ILE A 31 -0.62 5.50 6.50
C ILE A 31 -0.67 4.10 5.88
N GLY A 32 -0.92 3.98 4.58
CA GLY A 32 -0.84 2.70 3.86
C GLY A 32 0.53 2.02 3.99
N HIS A 33 1.61 2.78 3.83
CA HIS A 33 2.96 2.29 4.02
C HIS A 33 3.21 1.83 5.47
N ALA A 34 2.71 2.58 6.45
CA ALA A 34 2.82 2.27 7.85
C ALA A 34 2.02 1.01 8.24
N ILE A 35 0.82 0.80 7.67
CA ILE A 35 0.04 -0.43 7.87
C ILE A 35 0.84 -1.66 7.42
N GLY A 36 1.39 -1.62 6.21
CA GLY A 36 2.25 -2.70 5.71
C GLY A 36 3.45 -2.94 6.63
N THR A 37 4.08 -1.86 7.10
CA THR A 37 5.21 -1.92 8.03
C THR A 37 4.85 -2.58 9.36
N PHE A 38 3.73 -2.19 9.98
CA PHE A 38 3.25 -2.79 11.22
C PHE A 38 2.95 -4.27 11.06
N ARG A 39 2.24 -4.65 10.01
CA ARG A 39 1.87 -6.04 9.79
C ARG A 39 3.08 -6.94 9.54
N ILE A 40 4.04 -6.46 8.74
CA ILE A 40 5.29 -7.17 8.45
C ILE A 40 6.14 -7.28 9.72
N ALA A 41 6.30 -6.19 10.49
CA ALA A 41 7.03 -6.21 11.75
C ALA A 41 6.42 -7.20 12.75
N ALA A 42 5.08 -7.18 12.91
CA ALA A 42 4.37 -8.15 13.74
C ALA A 42 4.66 -9.60 13.29
N ALA A 43 4.58 -9.87 11.98
CA ALA A 43 4.85 -11.21 11.44
C ALA A 43 6.27 -11.69 11.77
N THR A 44 7.28 -10.82 11.65
CA THR A 44 8.68 -11.17 11.98
C THR A 44 8.89 -11.52 13.46
N LEU A 45 7.98 -11.10 14.33
CA LEU A 45 8.02 -11.36 15.77
C LEU A 45 7.10 -12.52 16.19
N GLY A 46 6.37 -13.15 15.26
CA GLY A 46 5.37 -14.19 15.55
C GLY A 46 4.02 -13.66 16.03
N TRP A 47 3.67 -12.44 15.60
CA TRP A 47 2.43 -11.75 15.93
C TRP A 47 1.61 -11.47 14.66
N ASP A 48 0.32 -11.34 14.85
CA ASP A 48 -0.63 -10.87 13.86
C ASP A 48 -1.05 -9.43 14.15
N CYS A 49 -1.52 -8.74 13.12
CA CYS A 49 -1.97 -7.36 13.19
C CYS A 49 -3.14 -7.14 12.24
N CYS A 50 -4.24 -6.59 12.73
CA CYS A 50 -5.41 -6.29 11.91
C CYS A 50 -6.02 -4.95 12.35
N LEU A 51 -6.46 -4.16 11.36
CA LEU A 51 -7.14 -2.91 11.62
C LEU A 51 -8.51 -3.14 12.28
N LEU A 52 -8.86 -2.25 13.20
CA LEU A 52 -10.16 -2.21 13.84
C LEU A 52 -11.09 -1.29 13.06
N ALA A 53 -11.51 -1.73 11.87
CA ALA A 53 -12.27 -0.91 10.94
C ALA A 53 -13.67 -0.52 11.42
N GLY A 54 -14.13 -1.03 12.57
CA GLY A 54 -15.45 -0.73 13.13
C GLY A 54 -15.56 0.52 13.98
N LEU A 55 -14.44 1.18 14.28
CA LEU A 55 -14.44 2.37 15.16
C LEU A 55 -14.76 3.64 14.36
N SER A 56 -15.43 4.60 14.99
CA SER A 56 -15.53 5.97 14.49
C SER A 56 -14.22 6.73 14.71
N ASP A 57 -13.98 7.78 13.92
CA ASP A 57 -12.78 8.60 14.04
C ASP A 57 -12.74 9.32 15.41
N ASP A 58 -13.89 9.71 15.97
CA ASP A 58 -13.98 10.26 17.32
C ASP A 58 -13.50 9.26 18.39
N LEU A 59 -13.93 8.00 18.28
CA LEU A 59 -13.52 6.94 19.19
C LEU A 59 -12.02 6.63 19.05
N VAL A 60 -11.51 6.59 17.82
CA VAL A 60 -10.06 6.43 17.58
C VAL A 60 -9.29 7.61 18.17
N GLY A 61 -9.74 8.85 17.94
CA GLY A 61 -9.11 10.06 18.48
C GLY A 61 -9.09 10.05 20.01
N HIS A 62 -10.16 9.61 20.65
CA HIS A 62 -10.21 9.47 22.11
C HIS A 62 -9.27 8.37 22.63
N LEU A 63 -9.23 7.22 21.94
CA LEU A 63 -8.33 6.09 22.24
C LEU A 63 -6.87 6.36 21.88
N LEU A 64 -6.57 7.45 21.19
CA LEU A 64 -5.21 7.97 20.95
C LEU A 64 -4.88 9.19 21.83
N GLY A 65 -5.84 9.67 22.62
CA GLY A 65 -5.66 10.85 23.48
C GLY A 65 -5.58 12.17 22.73
N LEU A 66 -6.09 12.22 21.49
CA LEU A 66 -6.11 13.42 20.65
C LEU A 66 -7.23 14.38 21.06
N SER A 67 -8.23 13.91 21.80
CA SER A 67 -9.35 14.72 22.31
C SER A 67 -8.98 15.65 23.48
N ARG A 68 -7.70 15.68 23.90
CA ARG A 68 -7.22 16.46 25.05
C ARG A 68 -7.01 17.93 24.69
N GLN A 69 -8.09 18.72 24.65
CA GLN A 69 -8.07 20.12 24.21
C GLN A 69 -6.95 20.99 24.80
N GLN A 70 -6.64 20.85 26.10
CA GLN A 70 -5.59 21.65 26.75
C GLN A 70 -4.17 21.25 26.29
N ASP A 71 -3.96 19.97 26.00
CA ASP A 71 -2.66 19.43 25.58
C ASP A 71 -2.37 19.74 24.11
N PHE A 72 -3.41 20.04 23.32
CA PHE A 72 -3.35 20.37 21.89
C PHE A 72 -3.71 21.84 21.59
N ALA A 73 -3.78 22.69 22.62
CA ALA A 73 -4.09 24.11 22.42
C ALA A 73 -2.93 24.85 21.74
N GLY A 74 -3.23 25.56 20.64
CA GLY A 74 -2.27 26.44 19.95
C GLY A 74 -1.23 25.73 19.08
N VAL A 75 -1.50 24.48 18.69
CA VAL A 75 -0.69 23.67 17.78
C VAL A 75 -1.50 23.27 16.55
N GLU A 76 -0.83 22.75 15.54
CA GLU A 76 -1.46 22.24 14.33
C GLU A 76 -2.38 21.04 14.63
N PRO A 77 -3.58 20.96 14.02
CA PRO A 77 -4.50 19.85 14.27
C PRO A 77 -3.89 18.48 13.94
N GLU A 78 -4.11 17.52 14.84
CA GLU A 78 -3.74 16.12 14.67
C GLU A 78 -5.01 15.27 14.55
N TYR A 79 -5.08 14.50 13.47
CA TYR A 79 -6.27 13.76 13.08
C TYR A 79 -6.07 12.25 13.30
N PRO A 80 -7.02 11.56 13.95
CA PRO A 80 -6.96 10.11 14.05
C PRO A 80 -7.10 9.48 12.67
N GLU A 81 -6.32 8.43 12.40
CA GLU A 81 -6.44 7.67 11.16
C GLU A 81 -6.91 6.25 11.43
N LEU A 82 -6.18 5.50 12.24
CA LEU A 82 -6.52 4.11 12.52
C LEU A 82 -6.13 3.65 13.92
N LEU A 83 -6.79 2.56 14.31
CA LEU A 83 -6.38 1.69 15.40
C LEU A 83 -6.27 0.27 14.86
N ALA A 84 -5.23 -0.44 15.26
CA ALA A 84 -4.98 -1.82 14.94
C ALA A 84 -4.80 -2.61 16.23
N MET A 85 -5.25 -3.86 16.22
CA MET A 85 -4.94 -4.81 17.28
C MET A 85 -3.73 -5.64 16.87
N VAL A 86 -2.82 -5.88 17.80
CA VAL A 86 -1.66 -6.75 17.63
C VAL A 86 -1.72 -7.85 18.69
N TRP A 87 -1.56 -9.11 18.28
CA TRP A 87 -1.68 -10.27 19.18
C TRP A 87 -0.77 -11.43 18.71
N PRO A 88 -0.47 -12.43 19.56
CA PRO A 88 0.41 -13.53 19.18
C PRO A 88 -0.28 -14.47 18.21
N THR A 89 0.42 -14.91 17.17
CA THR A 89 -0.15 -15.78 16.11
C THR A 89 -0.68 -17.11 16.67
N ALA A 90 -0.16 -17.60 17.78
CA ALA A 90 -0.65 -18.83 18.42
C ALA A 90 -2.14 -18.76 18.84
N THR A 91 -2.72 -17.57 18.98
CA THR A 91 -4.09 -17.37 19.49
C THR A 91 -5.08 -17.00 18.38
N HIS A 92 -4.96 -17.60 17.19
CA HIS A 92 -5.87 -17.38 16.04
C HIS A 92 -7.34 -17.55 16.45
N ASP A 93 -8.02 -16.43 16.70
CA ASP A 93 -9.40 -16.39 17.16
C ASP A 93 -10.11 -15.21 16.51
N ALA A 94 -10.93 -15.48 15.49
CA ALA A 94 -11.66 -14.45 14.74
C ALA A 94 -12.61 -13.61 15.61
N ARG A 95 -12.90 -14.00 16.85
CA ARG A 95 -13.71 -13.20 17.79
C ARG A 95 -13.14 -11.80 18.01
N PHE A 96 -11.84 -11.57 17.80
CA PHE A 96 -11.30 -10.22 17.92
C PHE A 96 -11.85 -9.24 16.86
N LEU A 97 -12.30 -9.72 15.69
CA LEU A 97 -12.92 -8.86 14.68
C LEU A 97 -14.21 -8.21 15.20
N HIS A 98 -14.80 -8.78 16.26
CA HIS A 98 -15.96 -8.26 16.97
C HIS A 98 -15.60 -7.48 18.25
N PHE A 99 -14.30 -7.30 18.55
CA PHE A 99 -13.81 -6.57 19.73
C PHE A 99 -14.10 -5.06 19.67
N THR A 100 -14.50 -4.54 18.50
CA THR A 100 -14.89 -3.15 18.28
C THR A 100 -16.00 -2.69 19.24
N HIS A 101 -17.00 -3.54 19.50
CA HIS A 101 -18.07 -3.22 20.45
C HIS A 101 -17.59 -3.15 21.90
N ALA A 102 -16.59 -3.95 22.27
CA ALA A 102 -16.01 -3.90 23.62
C ALA A 102 -15.20 -2.61 23.84
N LEU A 103 -14.52 -2.13 22.80
CA LEU A 103 -13.72 -0.88 22.86
C LEU A 103 -14.57 0.38 22.94
N ALA A 104 -15.80 0.36 22.43
CA ALA A 104 -16.75 1.44 22.57
C ALA A 104 -17.33 1.57 24.00
N HIS A 105 -16.94 0.71 24.94
CA HIS A 105 -17.44 0.75 26.31
C HIS A 105 -16.90 1.98 27.07
N PRO A 106 -17.75 2.86 27.64
CA PRO A 106 -17.33 4.11 28.30
C PRO A 106 -16.27 3.93 29.41
N GLY A 107 -16.32 2.79 30.11
CA GLY A 107 -15.34 2.45 31.16
C GLY A 107 -13.90 2.27 30.65
N LEU A 108 -13.72 1.83 29.40
CA LEU A 108 -12.38 1.71 28.79
C LEU A 108 -11.83 3.08 28.38
N LEU A 109 -12.70 3.98 27.93
CA LEU A 109 -12.35 5.34 27.51
C LEU A 109 -11.92 6.27 28.65
N THR A 110 -12.22 5.88 29.89
CA THR A 110 -11.96 6.66 31.11
C THR A 110 -10.92 6.03 32.02
N ALA A 111 -10.46 4.81 31.73
CA ALA A 111 -9.53 4.06 32.58
C ALA A 111 -8.05 4.39 32.33
N GLY A 112 -7.71 5.01 31.20
CA GLY A 112 -6.33 5.36 30.83
C GLY A 112 -5.94 6.79 31.22
N GLU A 113 -4.69 6.98 31.65
CA GLU A 113 -4.08 8.31 31.81
C GLU A 113 -3.12 8.59 30.65
N TRP A 114 -3.48 9.54 29.79
CA TRP A 114 -2.61 9.99 28.71
C TRP A 114 -1.45 10.86 29.21
N LYS A 115 -0.29 10.76 28.56
CA LYS A 115 0.91 11.52 28.88
C LYS A 115 1.35 12.36 27.67
N GLY A 116 2.13 13.41 27.95
CA GLY A 116 2.69 14.31 26.93
C GLY A 116 1.75 15.44 26.52
N LYS A 117 2.36 16.52 26.00
CA LYS A 117 1.71 17.72 25.46
C LYS A 117 2.19 17.91 24.02
N ALA A 118 1.29 18.27 23.11
CA ALA A 118 1.65 18.51 21.73
C ALA A 118 2.57 19.74 21.62
N THR A 119 3.49 19.70 20.66
CA THR A 119 4.43 20.79 20.38
C THR A 119 4.11 21.36 19.01
N ARG A 120 4.11 22.69 18.90
CA ARG A 120 3.91 23.39 17.63
C ARG A 120 5.01 23.03 16.64
N LEU A 121 4.66 22.66 15.41
CA LEU A 121 5.60 22.18 14.39
C LEU A 121 6.36 23.31 13.71
N SER A 122 5.69 24.43 13.43
CA SER A 122 6.31 25.61 12.83
C SER A 122 6.07 26.87 13.66
N GLN A 123 7.03 27.79 13.67
CA GLN A 123 6.82 29.14 14.23
C GLN A 123 5.92 29.98 13.33
N ASP A 124 5.87 29.68 12.04
CA ASP A 124 5.02 30.36 11.08
C ASP A 124 3.55 29.93 11.27
N GLU A 125 2.63 30.80 10.87
CA GLU A 125 1.22 30.43 10.79
C GLU A 125 1.02 29.51 9.57
N PRO A 126 0.39 28.33 9.74
CA PRO A 126 0.09 27.44 8.63
C PRO A 126 -0.68 28.16 7.52
N VAL A 127 -0.25 27.96 6.27
CA VAL A 127 -1.07 28.36 5.12
C VAL A 127 -2.38 27.56 5.18
N ALA A 128 -3.51 28.25 5.18
CA ALA A 128 -4.82 27.63 5.15
C ALA A 128 -5.06 27.00 3.77
N TRP A 129 -5.28 25.69 3.76
CA TRP A 129 -5.63 24.93 2.57
C TRP A 129 -7.05 24.40 2.74
N ASP A 130 -8.05 25.21 2.35
CA ASP A 130 -9.47 24.94 2.62
C ASP A 130 -9.92 23.55 2.15
N LEU A 131 -9.38 23.05 1.03
CA LEU A 131 -9.69 21.71 0.54
C LEU A 131 -9.27 20.58 1.50
N ILE A 132 -8.21 20.77 2.29
CA ILE A 132 -7.79 19.78 3.30
C ILE A 132 -8.85 19.68 4.39
N ASP A 133 -9.36 20.81 4.87
CA ASP A 133 -10.40 20.81 5.90
C ASP A 133 -11.72 20.25 5.36
N LEU A 134 -12.10 20.61 4.14
CA LEU A 134 -13.29 20.08 3.45
C LEU A 134 -13.22 18.56 3.27
N VAL A 135 -12.11 18.03 2.75
CA VAL A 135 -11.97 16.58 2.58
C VAL A 135 -11.84 15.86 3.91
N THR A 136 -11.18 16.47 4.92
CA THR A 136 -11.11 15.88 6.26
C THR A 136 -12.49 15.74 6.88
N HIS A 137 -13.33 16.77 6.78
CA HIS A 137 -14.71 16.71 7.28
C HIS A 137 -15.56 15.73 6.48
N ALA A 138 -15.47 15.75 5.14
CA ALA A 138 -16.24 14.85 4.29
C ALA A 138 -15.89 13.38 4.53
N THR A 139 -14.62 13.09 4.82
CA THR A 139 -14.11 11.73 5.04
C THR A 139 -14.13 11.30 6.50
N TRP A 140 -14.73 12.08 7.41
CA TRP A 140 -14.82 11.74 8.82
C TRP A 140 -15.75 10.55 9.04
N LYS A 141 -15.24 9.47 9.64
CA LYS A 141 -16.02 8.26 9.89
C LYS A 141 -16.80 8.36 11.20
N THR A 142 -18.12 8.19 11.11
CA THR A 142 -19.05 8.23 12.26
C THR A 142 -19.51 6.83 12.69
N ASP A 143 -20.13 6.71 13.87
CA ASP A 143 -20.72 5.45 14.34
C ASP A 143 -21.90 4.97 13.47
N SER A 144 -22.52 5.87 12.70
CA SER A 144 -23.59 5.55 11.75
C SER A 144 -23.08 5.15 10.37
N SER A 145 -21.77 5.21 10.13
CA SER A 145 -21.19 4.88 8.83
C SER A 145 -21.32 3.37 8.54
N PRO A 146 -21.72 2.98 7.31
CA PRO A 146 -21.78 1.57 6.92
C PRO A 146 -20.44 0.85 7.16
N MET A 147 -20.52 -0.37 7.65
CA MET A 147 -19.35 -1.21 7.86
C MET A 147 -18.87 -1.85 6.56
N PRO A 148 -17.56 -1.93 6.30
CA PRO A 148 -17.04 -2.75 5.22
C PRO A 148 -17.41 -4.21 5.39
N ASP A 149 -17.63 -4.88 4.26
CA ASP A 149 -17.72 -6.34 4.25
C ASP A 149 -16.38 -6.94 4.70
N VAL A 150 -16.36 -7.53 5.89
CA VAL A 150 -15.29 -8.43 6.32
C VAL A 150 -15.51 -9.74 5.59
N GLY A 151 -14.61 -10.10 4.66
CA GLY A 151 -14.77 -11.25 3.76
C GLY A 151 -15.41 -12.48 4.42
N HIS A 152 -16.69 -12.72 4.12
CA HIS A 152 -17.45 -13.89 4.55
C HIS A 152 -17.07 -15.10 3.70
N GLY A 153 -15.83 -15.56 3.80
CA GLY A 153 -15.48 -16.89 3.31
C GLY A 153 -16.14 -17.96 4.20
N PRO A 154 -16.43 -19.17 3.67
CA PRO A 154 -16.92 -20.27 4.49
C PRO A 154 -15.94 -20.56 5.65
N GLU A 155 -16.48 -21.07 6.77
CA GLU A 155 -15.74 -21.54 7.95
C GLU A 155 -14.42 -22.24 7.57
N PRO A 156 -13.33 -22.03 8.34
CA PRO A 156 -12.01 -22.52 7.98
C PRO A 156 -12.01 -24.04 7.82
N VAL A 157 -11.99 -24.50 6.57
CA VAL A 157 -11.40 -25.79 6.25
C VAL A 157 -9.93 -25.66 6.59
N ALA A 158 -9.41 -26.62 7.37
CA ALA A 158 -8.04 -26.67 7.89
C ALA A 158 -7.03 -26.01 6.94
N PRO A 159 -6.06 -25.22 7.44
CA PRO A 159 -5.21 -24.42 6.59
C PRO A 159 -4.65 -25.32 5.50
N LEU A 160 -5.09 -25.06 4.26
CA LEU A 160 -4.26 -25.35 3.11
C LEU A 160 -3.01 -24.54 3.42
N ARG A 161 -2.03 -25.21 4.04
CA ARG A 161 -0.65 -24.74 4.04
C ARG A 161 -0.47 -24.28 2.62
N ALA A 162 -0.29 -22.97 2.43
CA ALA A 162 0.17 -22.46 1.17
C ALA A 162 1.28 -23.43 0.82
N SER A 163 1.06 -24.24 -0.22
CA SER A 163 2.15 -24.92 -0.87
C SER A 163 2.96 -23.75 -1.34
N HIS A 164 3.87 -23.32 -0.47
CA HIS A 164 5.11 -22.73 -0.87
C HIS A 164 5.63 -23.78 -1.85
N HIS A 165 5.26 -23.65 -3.11
CA HIS A 165 6.20 -23.81 -4.18
C HIS A 165 7.28 -22.74 -3.93
N HIS A 166 8.03 -22.93 -2.84
CA HIS A 166 9.45 -22.99 -2.97
C HIS A 166 9.68 -23.87 -4.20
N ARG A 167 9.81 -23.24 -5.35
CA ARG A 167 10.76 -23.71 -6.34
C ARG A 167 12.11 -23.62 -5.63
N THR A 168 12.34 -24.53 -4.68
CA THR A 168 13.68 -25.06 -4.49
C THR A 168 13.98 -25.63 -5.85
N SER A 169 14.81 -24.90 -6.61
CA SER A 169 15.65 -25.53 -7.61
C SER A 169 16.36 -26.68 -6.89
N THR A 170 15.79 -27.87 -6.93
CA THR A 170 16.48 -29.11 -6.59
C THR A 170 17.18 -29.59 -7.85
N ASP A 171 18.01 -28.73 -8.45
CA ASP A 171 19.18 -29.21 -9.18
C ASP A 171 20.28 -29.42 -8.14
N ASN A 172 20.16 -30.55 -7.43
CA ASN A 172 21.22 -31.08 -6.58
C ASN A 172 22.31 -31.69 -7.47
N THR A 173 22.99 -30.83 -8.21
CA THR A 173 24.33 -31.10 -8.71
C THR A 173 25.29 -30.69 -7.60
N PRO A 174 26.16 -31.57 -7.06
CA PRO A 174 27.12 -31.19 -6.04
C PRO A 174 28.22 -30.33 -6.66
N GLY A 175 27.92 -29.05 -6.87
CA GLY A 175 28.86 -28.00 -7.23
C GLY A 175 29.24 -27.21 -5.98
N ASN A 176 30.53 -27.14 -5.69
CA ASN A 176 31.12 -26.37 -4.58
C ASN A 176 30.89 -24.85 -4.71
N GLY A 177 29.67 -24.39 -4.45
CA GLY A 177 29.34 -22.98 -4.31
C GLY A 177 28.12 -22.83 -3.41
N GLN A 178 28.30 -22.36 -2.18
CA GLN A 178 27.17 -21.91 -1.36
C GLN A 178 26.44 -20.83 -2.15
N ALA A 179 25.20 -21.10 -2.56
CA ALA A 179 24.31 -20.05 -3.03
C ALA A 179 24.27 -18.96 -1.94
N PRO A 180 24.39 -17.66 -2.28
CA PRO A 180 24.32 -16.61 -1.29
C PRO A 180 23.02 -16.76 -0.49
N ALA A 181 23.13 -16.72 0.84
CA ALA A 181 21.97 -16.83 1.70
C ALA A 181 20.97 -15.72 1.36
N SER A 182 19.70 -16.07 1.16
CA SER A 182 18.64 -15.07 0.95
C SER A 182 18.65 -14.07 2.11
N PRO A 183 18.56 -12.76 1.84
CA PRO A 183 18.57 -11.76 2.89
C PRO A 183 17.40 -11.97 3.84
N SER A 184 17.65 -11.81 5.15
CA SER A 184 16.59 -11.86 6.16
C SER A 184 15.64 -10.67 6.01
N ALA A 185 14.40 -10.81 6.48
CA ALA A 185 13.44 -9.71 6.51
C ALA A 185 14.00 -8.46 7.22
N GLY A 186 14.71 -8.65 8.33
CA GLY A 186 15.36 -7.55 9.05
C GLY A 186 16.40 -6.82 8.20
N GLN A 187 17.22 -7.54 7.42
CA GLN A 187 18.18 -6.93 6.50
C GLN A 187 17.46 -6.10 5.43
N ILE A 188 16.44 -6.67 4.78
CA ILE A 188 15.64 -5.98 3.75
C ILE A 188 14.99 -4.70 4.32
N ILE A 189 14.40 -4.77 5.51
CA ILE A 189 13.74 -3.63 6.16
C ILE A 189 14.75 -2.52 6.47
N HIS A 190 15.91 -2.86 7.03
CA HIS A 190 16.92 -1.87 7.40
C HIS A 190 17.64 -1.23 6.19
N GLN A 191 17.85 -1.99 5.13
CA GLN A 191 18.51 -1.50 3.91
C GLN A 191 17.57 -0.64 3.05
N ARG A 192 16.24 -0.84 3.13
CA ARG A 192 15.27 -0.19 2.25
C ARG A 192 15.50 1.31 2.11
N ARG A 193 15.68 1.79 0.89
CA ARG A 193 15.73 3.23 0.55
C ARG A 193 14.92 3.51 -0.71
N SER A 194 14.44 4.74 -0.83
CA SER A 194 13.78 5.20 -2.05
C SER A 194 14.83 5.58 -3.07
N ALA A 195 14.68 5.07 -4.29
CA ALA A 195 15.55 5.44 -5.40
C ALA A 195 15.34 6.91 -5.78
N THR A 196 16.43 7.62 -6.06
CA THR A 196 16.39 9.01 -6.54
C THR A 196 16.57 9.11 -8.06
N ALA A 197 17.18 8.10 -8.68
CA ALA A 197 17.35 7.94 -10.11
C ALA A 197 17.64 6.47 -10.45
N PHE A 198 17.44 6.09 -11.72
CA PHE A 198 17.80 4.77 -12.25
C PHE A 198 18.82 4.86 -13.39
N ASP A 199 19.54 3.77 -13.63
CA ASP A 199 20.61 3.70 -14.63
C ASP A 199 20.11 3.59 -16.09
N GLY A 200 18.81 3.39 -16.31
CA GLY A 200 18.20 3.24 -17.63
C GLY A 200 18.56 1.95 -18.36
N ASN A 201 19.26 1.00 -17.73
CA ASN A 201 19.84 -0.17 -18.39
C ASN A 201 19.55 -1.49 -17.67
N MET A 202 19.44 -1.48 -16.34
CA MET A 202 19.18 -2.68 -15.54
C MET A 202 17.89 -3.37 -15.98
N SER A 203 17.98 -4.67 -16.27
CA SER A 203 16.82 -5.53 -16.50
C SER A 203 16.51 -6.39 -15.28
N LEU A 204 15.25 -6.79 -15.16
CA LEU A 204 14.81 -7.79 -14.17
C LEU A 204 14.37 -9.07 -14.90
N PRO A 205 14.78 -10.25 -14.43
CA PRO A 205 14.23 -11.51 -14.90
C PRO A 205 12.71 -11.60 -14.70
N ALA A 206 11.97 -12.12 -15.69
CA ALA A 206 10.51 -12.26 -15.59
C ALA A 206 10.06 -13.10 -14.38
N ASP A 207 10.79 -14.14 -13.97
CA ASP A 207 10.45 -14.93 -12.79
C ASP A 207 10.46 -14.10 -11.50
N ARG A 208 11.41 -13.16 -11.38
CA ARG A 208 11.45 -12.21 -10.26
C ARG A 208 10.31 -11.23 -10.31
N PHE A 209 10.01 -10.68 -11.49
CA PHE A 209 8.88 -9.78 -11.70
C PHE A 209 7.54 -10.47 -11.37
N PHE A 210 7.31 -11.69 -11.82
CA PHE A 210 6.11 -12.46 -11.48
C PHE A 210 6.00 -12.74 -10.00
N LEU A 211 7.10 -13.09 -9.33
CA LEU A 211 7.11 -13.25 -7.87
C LEU A 211 6.68 -11.96 -7.15
N MET A 212 7.13 -10.78 -7.62
CA MET A 212 6.68 -9.50 -7.06
C MET A 212 5.17 -9.30 -7.23
N LEU A 213 4.62 -9.63 -8.41
CA LEU A 213 3.18 -9.54 -8.67
C LEU A 213 2.38 -10.53 -7.81
N GLU A 214 2.89 -11.74 -7.57
CA GLU A 214 2.28 -12.72 -6.66
C GLU A 214 2.22 -12.19 -5.22
N ARG A 215 3.25 -11.50 -4.75
CA ARG A 215 3.33 -10.96 -3.38
C ARG A 215 2.30 -9.89 -3.10
N ILE A 216 1.87 -9.17 -4.14
CA ILE A 216 0.87 -8.13 -4.02
C ILE A 216 -0.56 -8.61 -4.31
N LEU A 217 -0.77 -9.92 -4.50
CA LEU A 217 -2.12 -10.49 -4.60
C LEU A 217 -2.81 -10.52 -3.22
N PRO A 218 -3.99 -9.89 -3.09
CA PRO A 218 -4.73 -9.86 -1.82
C PRO A 218 -5.38 -11.19 -1.46
N GLN A 219 -5.57 -12.10 -2.42
CA GLN A 219 -6.32 -13.35 -2.27
C GLN A 219 -7.72 -13.08 -1.69
N ALA A 220 -8.47 -12.20 -2.35
CA ALA A 220 -9.70 -11.61 -1.83
C ALA A 220 -10.80 -12.64 -1.57
N GLY A 221 -10.76 -13.76 -2.29
CA GLY A 221 -11.63 -14.92 -2.08
C GLY A 221 -11.40 -15.71 -0.78
N LEU A 222 -10.29 -15.48 -0.06
CA LEU A 222 -10.04 -16.12 1.23
C LEU A 222 -10.69 -15.32 2.39
N PRO A 223 -11.10 -16.00 3.49
CA PRO A 223 -11.42 -15.33 4.75
C PRO A 223 -10.26 -14.41 5.17
N LEU A 224 -10.57 -13.26 5.78
CA LEU A 224 -9.60 -12.22 6.10
C LEU A 224 -8.30 -12.75 6.74
N LEU A 225 -8.42 -13.57 7.78
CA LEU A 225 -7.26 -14.10 8.52
C LEU A 225 -6.54 -15.25 7.83
N SER A 226 -7.08 -15.72 6.72
CA SER A 226 -6.43 -16.69 5.85
C SER A 226 -5.75 -16.02 4.64
N ARG A 227 -5.91 -14.70 4.46
CA ARG A 227 -5.21 -13.95 3.41
C ARG A 227 -3.71 -13.93 3.69
N PRO A 228 -2.86 -13.88 2.66
CA PRO A 228 -1.42 -13.81 2.85
C PRO A 228 -1.04 -12.49 3.51
N MET A 229 -0.07 -12.53 4.42
CA MET A 229 0.53 -11.32 4.99
C MET A 229 1.09 -10.43 3.86
N PRO A 230 0.81 -9.11 3.86
CA PRO A 230 0.12 -8.30 4.87
C PRO A 230 -1.36 -8.00 4.55
N TRP A 231 -1.96 -8.73 3.61
CA TRP A 231 -3.34 -8.52 3.14
C TRP A 231 -4.41 -8.95 4.14
N ASP A 232 -4.01 -9.70 5.16
CA ASP A 232 -4.80 -10.01 6.36
C ASP A 232 -4.97 -8.82 7.31
N ALA A 233 -4.25 -7.71 7.10
CA ALA A 233 -4.37 -6.51 7.93
C ALA A 233 -5.56 -5.61 7.57
N LEU A 234 -6.05 -5.66 6.32
CA LEU A 234 -7.12 -4.79 5.81
C LEU A 234 -8.48 -5.53 5.85
N PRO A 235 -9.37 -5.21 6.80
CA PRO A 235 -10.65 -5.90 6.99
C PRO A 235 -11.74 -5.43 6.00
N TRP A 236 -11.41 -5.35 4.72
CA TRP A 236 -12.33 -5.07 3.62
C TRP A 236 -11.86 -5.77 2.33
N ASN A 237 -12.69 -5.76 1.30
CA ASN A 237 -12.29 -6.27 -0.02
C ASN A 237 -11.34 -5.29 -0.72
N PRO A 238 -10.31 -5.78 -1.42
CA PRO A 238 -9.38 -4.94 -2.16
C PRO A 238 -10.10 -4.22 -3.30
N THR A 239 -9.60 -3.04 -3.66
CA THR A 239 -10.21 -2.19 -4.70
C THR A 239 -9.21 -1.72 -5.75
N VAL A 240 -7.93 -2.10 -5.64
CA VAL A 240 -6.86 -1.54 -6.49
C VAL A 240 -6.31 -2.57 -7.48
N HIS A 241 -6.28 -2.22 -8.76
CA HIS A 241 -5.60 -2.92 -9.86
C HIS A 241 -4.38 -2.11 -10.34
N LEU A 242 -3.57 -2.65 -11.26
CA LEU A 242 -2.38 -1.96 -11.75
C LEU A 242 -2.38 -1.85 -13.27
N ALA A 243 -2.06 -0.66 -13.76
CA ALA A 243 -1.59 -0.44 -15.14
C ALA A 243 -0.06 -0.37 -15.09
N LEU A 244 0.64 -1.20 -15.87
CA LEU A 244 2.09 -1.31 -15.82
C LEU A 244 2.72 -0.93 -17.16
N PHE A 245 3.71 -0.06 -17.12
CA PHE A 245 4.65 0.13 -18.21
C PHE A 245 5.85 -0.79 -17.98
N ILE A 246 5.95 -1.84 -18.79
CA ILE A 246 7.10 -2.74 -18.79
C ILE A 246 8.13 -2.20 -19.78
N HIS A 247 9.37 -1.98 -19.30
CA HIS A 247 10.46 -1.45 -20.12
C HIS A 247 11.58 -2.48 -20.32
N ARG A 248 11.99 -3.17 -19.24
CA ARG A 248 13.20 -4.03 -19.20
C ARG A 248 12.98 -5.26 -18.32
N ILE A 249 11.93 -6.02 -18.61
CA ILE A 249 11.70 -7.32 -17.98
C ILE A 249 12.11 -8.41 -18.97
N ASP A 250 13.15 -9.17 -18.64
CA ASP A 250 13.68 -10.19 -19.53
C ASP A 250 12.66 -11.31 -19.73
N GLY A 251 12.30 -11.57 -20.98
CA GLY A 251 11.26 -12.54 -21.35
C GLY A 251 9.86 -11.94 -21.50
N LEU A 252 9.67 -10.64 -21.26
CA LEU A 252 8.43 -9.93 -21.56
C LEU A 252 8.66 -8.83 -22.61
N PRO A 253 7.79 -8.69 -23.61
CA PRO A 253 7.91 -7.58 -24.55
C PRO A 253 7.64 -6.24 -23.83
N PRO A 254 8.40 -5.17 -24.11
CA PRO A 254 8.07 -3.84 -23.62
C PRO A 254 6.67 -3.43 -24.05
N GLY A 255 5.93 -2.75 -23.18
CA GLY A 255 4.56 -2.35 -23.47
C GLY A 255 3.78 -1.88 -22.26
N LEU A 256 2.51 -1.56 -22.50
CA LEU A 256 1.50 -1.27 -21.49
C LEU A 256 0.73 -2.55 -21.16
N TYR A 257 0.58 -2.84 -19.87
CA TYR A 257 -0.05 -4.03 -19.33
C TYR A 257 -1.12 -3.68 -18.30
N TRP A 258 -2.10 -4.57 -18.14
CA TRP A 258 -3.07 -4.56 -17.06
C TRP A 258 -2.86 -5.76 -16.15
N PHE A 259 -2.79 -5.52 -14.84
CA PHE A 259 -2.77 -6.55 -13.83
C PHE A 259 -4.02 -6.49 -12.97
N ASN A 260 -4.90 -7.46 -13.16
CA ASN A 260 -6.08 -7.65 -12.35
C ASN A 260 -5.69 -8.42 -11.07
N ARG A 261 -5.63 -7.72 -9.93
CA ARG A 261 -5.19 -8.29 -8.65
C ARG A 261 -6.18 -9.27 -8.01
N PHE A 262 -7.47 -9.23 -8.34
CA PHE A 262 -8.50 -10.06 -7.71
C PHE A 262 -9.54 -10.53 -8.73
N PRO A 263 -9.13 -11.38 -9.70
CA PRO A 263 -9.98 -11.87 -10.78
C PRO A 263 -11.21 -12.66 -10.30
N GLU A 264 -11.17 -13.20 -9.08
CA GLU A 264 -12.26 -13.92 -8.43
C GLU A 264 -13.43 -13.01 -8.02
N GLN A 265 -13.18 -11.71 -7.80
CA GLN A 265 -14.21 -10.72 -7.48
C GLN A 265 -14.54 -9.81 -8.68
N ARG A 266 -13.57 -9.61 -9.58
CA ARG A 266 -13.72 -8.74 -10.76
C ARG A 266 -13.23 -9.42 -12.02
N SER A 267 -14.15 -9.73 -12.92
CA SER A 267 -13.82 -10.41 -14.17
C SER A 267 -13.07 -9.49 -15.12
N LEU A 268 -12.27 -10.09 -16.02
CA LEU A 268 -11.55 -9.36 -17.06
C LEU A 268 -12.50 -8.52 -17.93
N SER A 269 -13.69 -9.04 -18.23
CA SER A 269 -14.70 -8.38 -19.05
C SER A 269 -15.16 -7.03 -18.49
N SER A 270 -15.14 -6.85 -17.17
CA SER A 270 -15.49 -5.58 -16.53
C SER A 270 -14.53 -4.45 -16.92
N PHE A 271 -13.26 -4.76 -17.13
CA PHE A 271 -12.26 -3.80 -17.59
C PHE A 271 -12.33 -3.59 -19.11
N GLN A 272 -12.51 -4.67 -19.86
CA GLN A 272 -12.65 -4.62 -21.32
C GLN A 272 -13.82 -3.73 -21.77
N SER A 273 -14.89 -3.65 -20.99
CA SER A 273 -16.06 -2.82 -21.32
C SER A 273 -15.91 -1.33 -21.03
N VAL A 274 -14.92 -0.93 -20.22
CA VAL A 274 -14.74 0.48 -19.77
C VAL A 274 -13.43 1.09 -20.22
N MET A 275 -12.51 0.29 -20.74
CA MET A 275 -11.23 0.72 -21.30
C MET A 275 -11.28 0.74 -22.82
N HIS A 276 -10.25 1.29 -23.47
CA HIS A 276 -10.24 1.39 -24.93
C HIS A 276 -10.42 0.03 -25.63
N GLU A 277 -11.29 0.01 -26.64
CA GLU A 277 -11.61 -1.19 -27.43
C GLU A 277 -10.42 -1.75 -28.23
N HIS A 278 -9.40 -0.92 -28.51
CA HIS A 278 -8.22 -1.34 -29.29
C HIS A 278 -7.21 -2.17 -28.48
N PHE A 279 -7.35 -2.25 -27.16
CA PHE A 279 -6.43 -3.03 -26.33
C PHE A 279 -6.51 -4.52 -26.63
N GLN A 280 -5.34 -5.16 -26.62
CA GLN A 280 -5.19 -6.54 -27.10
C GLN A 280 -5.59 -7.60 -26.06
N TRP A 281 -5.52 -7.27 -24.77
CA TRP A 281 -5.86 -8.16 -23.65
C TRP A 281 -5.22 -9.55 -23.72
N THR A 282 -3.95 -9.61 -24.14
CA THR A 282 -3.25 -10.87 -24.40
C THR A 282 -2.43 -11.29 -23.19
N LYS A 283 -2.59 -12.52 -22.69
CA LYS A 283 -1.74 -13.05 -21.62
C LYS A 283 -0.31 -13.25 -22.16
N PRO A 284 0.72 -12.65 -21.55
CA PRO A 284 2.08 -12.74 -22.08
C PRO A 284 2.64 -14.16 -21.98
N GLU A 285 3.53 -14.51 -22.90
CA GLU A 285 4.24 -15.80 -22.88
C GLU A 285 5.06 -15.94 -21.59
N GLY A 286 5.11 -17.16 -21.03
CA GLY A 286 5.82 -17.44 -19.78
C GLY A 286 5.13 -16.93 -18.50
N CYS A 287 4.04 -16.17 -18.60
CA CYS A 287 3.26 -15.70 -17.46
C CYS A 287 2.57 -16.87 -16.74
N PRO A 288 2.73 -17.01 -15.40
CA PRO A 288 2.04 -18.01 -14.61
C PRO A 288 0.53 -18.02 -14.84
N ALA A 289 -0.06 -19.21 -14.88
CA ALA A 289 -1.49 -19.40 -15.18
C ALA A 289 -2.40 -18.61 -14.22
N ASP A 290 -2.01 -18.55 -12.94
CA ASP A 290 -2.78 -17.91 -11.87
C ASP A 290 -2.59 -16.39 -11.79
N LEU A 291 -1.62 -15.82 -12.53
CA LEU A 291 -1.46 -14.37 -12.63
C LEU A 291 -2.34 -13.78 -13.75
N SER A 292 -3.26 -12.90 -13.38
CA SER A 292 -4.12 -12.16 -14.30
C SER A 292 -3.44 -10.91 -14.85
N LEU A 293 -2.29 -11.11 -15.52
CA LEU A 293 -1.52 -10.09 -16.23
C LEU A 293 -1.79 -10.18 -17.73
N TYR A 294 -2.10 -9.03 -18.36
CA TYR A 294 -2.46 -8.95 -19.78
C TYR A 294 -1.72 -7.79 -20.46
N LEU A 295 -1.10 -8.05 -21.60
CA LEU A 295 -0.58 -7.04 -22.52
C LEU A 295 -1.77 -6.30 -23.16
N LEU A 296 -1.78 -4.98 -23.02
CA LEU A 296 -2.74 -4.09 -23.67
C LEU A 296 -2.20 -3.58 -25.01
N GLU A 297 -0.96 -3.08 -25.00
CA GLU A 297 -0.29 -2.55 -26.19
C GLU A 297 1.22 -2.80 -26.10
N ALA A 298 1.81 -3.42 -27.13
CA ALA A 298 3.26 -3.61 -27.23
C ALA A 298 3.94 -2.36 -27.76
N GLY A 299 5.07 -1.98 -27.17
CA GLY A 299 5.84 -0.84 -27.63
C GLY A 299 6.73 -0.22 -26.55
N ASN A 300 7.58 0.71 -26.97
CA ASN A 300 8.43 1.46 -26.04
C ASN A 300 7.64 2.59 -25.38
N GLY A 301 7.12 2.32 -24.17
CA GLY A 301 6.35 3.27 -23.38
C GLY A 301 7.15 4.27 -22.52
N GLN A 302 8.50 4.25 -22.54
CA GLN A 302 9.32 5.02 -21.59
C GLN A 302 9.02 6.52 -21.59
N LYS A 303 8.97 7.15 -22.78
CA LYS A 303 8.66 8.59 -22.89
C LYS A 303 7.27 8.94 -22.36
N LEU A 304 6.30 8.06 -22.61
CA LEU A 304 4.93 8.26 -22.15
C LEU A 304 4.86 8.11 -20.63
N ALA A 305 5.50 7.09 -20.06
CA ALA A 305 5.59 6.88 -18.61
C ALA A 305 6.22 8.09 -17.89
N THR A 306 7.32 8.63 -18.44
CA THR A 306 7.95 9.87 -17.97
C THR A 306 6.98 11.05 -18.02
N GLN A 307 6.32 11.26 -19.16
CA GLN A 307 5.39 12.38 -19.34
C GLN A 307 4.22 12.31 -18.36
N LEU A 308 3.58 11.14 -18.22
CA LEU A 308 2.46 10.94 -17.30
C LEU A 308 2.87 11.14 -15.84
N SER A 309 4.13 10.84 -15.50
CA SER A 309 4.71 11.03 -14.17
C SER A 309 5.27 12.44 -13.96
N CYS A 310 4.59 13.49 -14.42
CA CYS A 310 5.03 14.88 -14.31
C CYS A 310 6.43 15.17 -14.91
N GLY A 311 6.86 14.41 -15.93
CA GLY A 311 8.19 14.55 -16.53
C GLY A 311 9.33 13.96 -15.72
N GLN A 312 9.05 13.07 -14.76
CA GLN A 312 10.08 12.43 -13.93
C GLN A 312 10.72 11.25 -14.68
N ASP A 313 11.99 11.39 -15.04
CA ASP A 313 12.74 10.38 -15.82
C ASP A 313 12.78 9.01 -15.17
N ILE A 314 12.73 8.95 -13.83
CA ILE A 314 12.73 7.71 -13.06
C ILE A 314 11.60 6.75 -13.47
N ALA A 315 10.47 7.24 -13.98
CA ALA A 315 9.42 6.37 -14.49
C ALA A 315 9.84 5.63 -15.78
N GLY A 316 10.47 6.34 -16.72
CA GLY A 316 10.94 5.79 -18.00
C GLY A 316 12.27 5.03 -17.91
N ASP A 317 13.19 5.45 -17.04
CA ASP A 317 14.51 4.82 -16.86
C ASP A 317 14.46 3.52 -16.04
N SER A 318 13.29 3.17 -15.54
CA SER A 318 13.05 1.99 -14.72
C SER A 318 13.04 0.68 -15.52
N ALA A 319 13.08 -0.45 -14.82
CA ALA A 319 12.75 -1.74 -15.42
C ALA A 319 11.24 -1.84 -15.70
N PHE A 320 10.43 -1.31 -14.78
CA PHE A 320 9.01 -1.05 -14.98
C PHE A 320 8.51 0.09 -14.07
N SER A 321 7.46 0.75 -14.52
CA SER A 321 6.67 1.69 -13.72
C SER A 321 5.20 1.29 -13.77
N LEU A 322 4.40 1.77 -12.81
CA LEU A 322 2.99 1.43 -12.71
C LEU A 322 2.15 2.56 -12.14
N GLY A 323 0.88 2.56 -12.53
CA GLY A 323 -0.20 3.31 -11.89
C GLY A 323 -1.13 2.34 -11.14
N MET A 324 -1.47 2.68 -9.91
CA MET A 324 -2.43 1.98 -9.06
C MET A 324 -3.82 2.57 -9.31
N ILE A 325 -4.68 1.76 -9.93
CA ILE A 325 -6.00 2.16 -10.41
C ILE A 325 -7.05 1.58 -9.45
N ALA A 326 -7.73 2.45 -8.72
CA ALA A 326 -8.75 2.07 -7.76
C ALA A 326 -10.14 2.05 -8.40
N GLU A 327 -10.94 1.04 -8.05
CA GLU A 327 -12.39 1.12 -8.13
C GLU A 327 -12.87 2.20 -7.18
N PHE A 328 -13.39 3.30 -7.73
CA PHE A 328 -13.54 4.54 -6.99
C PHE A 328 -14.99 4.79 -6.59
N ASP A 329 -15.92 4.84 -7.56
CA ASP A 329 -17.32 5.12 -7.26
C ASP A 329 -17.98 4.05 -6.38
N GLU A 330 -17.76 2.76 -6.66
CA GLU A 330 -18.44 1.67 -5.95
C GLU A 330 -18.22 1.72 -4.43
N PRO A 331 -16.98 1.75 -3.91
CA PRO A 331 -16.79 1.74 -2.46
C PRO A 331 -17.24 3.05 -1.80
N LEU A 332 -17.14 4.19 -2.50
CA LEU A 332 -17.61 5.48 -1.96
C LEU A 332 -19.13 5.57 -1.90
N LEU A 333 -19.83 5.04 -2.90
CA LEU A 333 -21.29 4.97 -2.90
C LEU A 333 -21.80 3.95 -1.86
N ARG A 334 -21.08 2.85 -1.69
CA ARG A 334 -21.46 1.77 -0.80
C ARG A 334 -21.21 2.09 0.67
N TYR A 335 -20.00 2.54 1.00
CA TYR A 335 -19.58 2.75 2.38
C TYR A 335 -19.66 4.21 2.81
N GLY A 336 -19.65 5.15 1.86
CA GLY A 336 -19.61 6.58 2.10
C GLY A 336 -18.22 7.18 1.91
N PRO A 337 -18.10 8.52 1.97
CA PRO A 337 -16.88 9.22 1.57
C PRO A 337 -15.65 8.91 2.44
N TRP A 338 -15.84 8.47 3.70
CA TRP A 338 -14.75 8.07 4.58
C TRP A 338 -13.89 6.93 4.00
N PHE A 339 -14.46 6.12 3.10
CA PHE A 339 -13.71 5.06 2.42
C PHE A 339 -12.65 5.61 1.45
N TYR A 340 -12.73 6.89 1.06
CA TYR A 340 -11.72 7.55 0.24
C TYR A 340 -10.32 7.36 0.83
N LYS A 341 -10.14 7.59 2.14
CA LYS A 341 -8.86 7.34 2.84
C LYS A 341 -8.37 5.89 2.65
N ARG A 342 -9.28 4.92 2.71
CA ARG A 342 -8.97 3.48 2.63
C ARG A 342 -8.43 3.07 1.26
N LEU A 343 -8.86 3.74 0.18
CA LEU A 343 -8.31 3.54 -1.16
C LEU A 343 -6.80 3.88 -1.19
N PHE A 344 -6.43 5.02 -0.59
CA PHE A 344 -5.03 5.44 -0.48
C PHE A 344 -4.21 4.52 0.43
N TRP A 345 -4.81 4.02 1.51
CA TRP A 345 -4.13 3.06 2.40
C TRP A 345 -3.79 1.76 1.68
N GLU A 346 -4.68 1.24 0.84
CA GLU A 346 -4.37 0.06 0.02
C GLU A 346 -3.20 0.33 -0.93
N THR A 347 -3.21 1.47 -1.64
CA THR A 347 -2.09 1.84 -2.53
C THR A 347 -0.75 1.99 -1.80
N GLY A 348 -0.74 2.59 -0.62
CA GLY A 348 0.46 2.70 0.20
C GLY A 348 0.96 1.33 0.69
N LEU A 349 0.06 0.42 1.03
CA LEU A 349 0.43 -0.95 1.43
C LEU A 349 1.01 -1.74 0.25
N ILE A 350 0.45 -1.62 -0.96
CA ILE A 350 1.06 -2.14 -2.20
C ILE A 350 2.47 -1.57 -2.36
N GLY A 351 2.62 -0.24 -2.24
CA GLY A 351 3.90 0.44 -2.36
C GLY A 351 4.93 -0.06 -1.34
N GLN A 352 4.50 -0.33 -0.10
CA GLN A 352 5.38 -0.85 0.95
C GLN A 352 5.93 -2.23 0.60
N LEU A 353 5.08 -3.12 0.09
CA LEU A 353 5.53 -4.43 -0.39
C LEU A 353 6.50 -4.30 -1.56
N LEU A 354 6.16 -3.46 -2.56
CA LEU A 354 7.03 -3.25 -3.71
C LEU A 354 8.40 -2.67 -3.32
N TYR A 355 8.47 -1.81 -2.30
CA TYR A 355 9.76 -1.36 -1.75
C TYR A 355 10.60 -2.52 -1.23
N LEU A 356 10.02 -3.43 -0.44
CA LEU A 356 10.77 -4.54 0.16
C LEU A 356 11.12 -5.62 -0.86
N GLU A 357 10.22 -5.88 -1.81
CA GLU A 357 10.48 -6.82 -2.90
C GLU A 357 11.56 -6.30 -3.86
N ALA A 358 11.65 -4.98 -4.10
CA ALA A 358 12.75 -4.38 -4.87
C ALA A 358 14.11 -4.71 -4.22
N GLU A 359 14.21 -4.45 -2.91
CA GLU A 359 15.40 -4.68 -2.11
C GLU A 359 15.77 -6.17 -2.05
N ALA A 360 14.77 -7.05 -1.95
CA ALA A 360 14.97 -8.50 -2.02
C ALA A 360 15.47 -8.97 -3.40
N ALA A 361 15.11 -8.25 -4.47
CA ALA A 361 15.57 -8.50 -5.83
C ALA A 361 16.89 -7.80 -6.18
N GLY A 362 17.51 -7.08 -5.25
CA GLY A 362 18.77 -6.37 -5.47
C GLY A 362 18.65 -5.10 -6.32
N VAL A 363 17.43 -4.56 -6.44
CA VAL A 363 17.13 -3.28 -7.10
C VAL A 363 16.52 -2.32 -6.09
N ARG A 364 16.11 -1.12 -6.51
CA ARG A 364 15.36 -0.21 -5.66
C ARG A 364 14.11 0.29 -6.36
N ALA A 365 13.22 0.82 -5.55
CA ALA A 365 11.98 1.40 -6.04
C ALA A 365 11.77 2.80 -5.48
N THR A 366 10.80 3.51 -6.04
CA THR A 366 10.23 4.69 -5.40
C THR A 366 8.76 4.82 -5.74
N GLY A 367 8.02 5.38 -4.78
CA GLY A 367 6.68 5.89 -5.04
C GLY A 367 6.72 7.21 -5.79
N ILE A 368 5.69 7.45 -6.60
CA ILE A 368 5.50 8.66 -7.38
C ILE A 368 4.12 9.22 -7.03
N GLY A 369 4.10 10.32 -6.27
CA GLY A 369 2.87 11.03 -5.92
C GLY A 369 2.50 12.16 -6.89
N CYS A 370 3.37 12.50 -7.85
CA CYS A 370 3.07 13.46 -8.91
C CYS A 370 2.90 12.74 -10.24
N PHE A 371 1.68 12.75 -10.76
CA PHE A 371 1.33 12.30 -12.09
C PHE A 371 0.15 13.15 -12.60
N PHE A 372 -0.13 13.08 -13.89
CA PHE A 372 -1.31 13.71 -14.47
C PHE A 372 -2.48 12.72 -14.47
N ASP A 373 -3.41 12.85 -13.53
CA ASP A 373 -4.55 11.95 -13.34
C ASP A 373 -5.36 11.77 -14.63
N ASP A 374 -5.90 12.86 -15.22
CA ASP A 374 -6.77 12.76 -16.41
C ASP A 374 -6.04 12.17 -17.63
N PRO A 375 -4.80 12.57 -17.98
CA PRO A 375 -4.04 11.90 -19.04
C PRO A 375 -3.80 10.40 -18.82
N VAL A 376 -3.67 9.93 -17.58
CA VAL A 376 -3.59 8.49 -17.29
C VAL A 376 -4.95 7.82 -17.57
N HIS A 377 -6.05 8.48 -17.23
CA HIS A 377 -7.40 7.95 -17.47
C HIS A 377 -7.75 7.97 -18.96
N ASP A 378 -7.35 9.01 -19.70
CA ASP A 378 -7.47 9.11 -21.15
C ASP A 378 -6.64 8.02 -21.85
N LEU A 379 -5.42 7.75 -21.39
CA LEU A 379 -4.61 6.65 -21.92
C LEU A 379 -5.33 5.30 -21.76
N LEU A 380 -5.96 5.05 -20.61
CA LEU A 380 -6.61 3.78 -20.31
C LEU A 380 -8.06 3.69 -20.84
N GLY A 381 -8.65 4.82 -21.23
CA GLY A 381 -9.94 4.90 -21.91
C GLY A 381 -11.16 4.99 -21.01
N PHE A 382 -10.98 5.22 -19.71
CA PHE A 382 -12.10 5.34 -18.77
C PHE A 382 -12.46 6.79 -18.41
N HIS A 383 -11.78 7.81 -18.93
CA HIS A 383 -12.23 9.20 -18.81
C HIS A 383 -13.45 9.46 -19.74
N PRO A 384 -14.49 10.21 -19.32
CA PRO A 384 -14.62 11.00 -18.09
C PRO A 384 -15.33 10.27 -16.93
N SER A 385 -15.37 8.94 -16.94
CA SER A 385 -15.96 8.16 -15.85
C SER A 385 -15.10 8.25 -14.58
N THR A 386 -15.78 8.31 -13.44
CA THR A 386 -15.15 8.22 -12.10
C THR A 386 -15.14 6.79 -11.56
N THR A 387 -15.56 5.79 -12.34
CA THR A 387 -15.62 4.39 -11.87
C THR A 387 -14.24 3.83 -11.51
N LEU A 388 -13.21 4.22 -12.27
CA LEU A 388 -11.81 3.92 -12.02
C LEU A 388 -11.02 5.21 -11.88
N GLN A 389 -10.09 5.26 -10.92
CA GLN A 389 -9.23 6.43 -10.69
C GLN A 389 -7.79 6.01 -10.41
N SER A 390 -6.84 6.66 -11.07
CA SER A 390 -5.41 6.56 -10.73
C SER A 390 -5.12 7.26 -9.40
N LEU A 391 -4.65 6.52 -8.39
CA LEU A 391 -4.42 7.07 -7.05
C LEU A 391 -2.95 7.17 -6.64
N TYR A 392 -2.10 6.26 -7.12
CA TYR A 392 -0.68 6.25 -6.77
C TYR A 392 0.16 5.66 -7.89
N HIS A 393 1.38 6.17 -8.12
CA HIS A 393 2.30 5.59 -9.08
C HIS A 393 3.53 5.03 -8.37
N PHE A 394 4.18 4.06 -8.97
CA PHE A 394 5.36 3.40 -8.41
C PHE A 394 6.32 2.98 -9.52
N THR A 395 7.61 2.89 -9.21
CA THR A 395 8.61 2.53 -10.21
C THR A 395 9.78 1.79 -9.60
N MET A 396 10.40 0.88 -10.36
CA MET A 396 11.47 0.00 -9.89
C MET A 396 12.55 -0.22 -10.96
N GLY A 397 13.82 -0.10 -10.57
CA GLY A 397 14.95 -0.21 -11.49
C GLY A 397 16.30 -0.26 -10.78
N GLY A 398 17.36 -0.37 -11.57
CA GLY A 398 18.75 -0.34 -11.09
C GLY A 398 19.07 1.06 -10.53
N PRO A 399 19.35 1.21 -9.21
CA PRO A 399 19.54 2.52 -8.61
C PRO A 399 20.83 3.19 -9.05
N LEU A 400 20.78 4.50 -9.24
CA LEU A 400 21.97 5.34 -9.22
C LEU A 400 22.17 5.94 -7.83
N ASP A 401 23.27 5.59 -7.18
CA ASP A 401 23.65 6.16 -5.89
C ASP A 401 24.23 7.58 -6.05
N ASP A 402 23.68 8.54 -5.31
CA ASP A 402 24.26 9.87 -5.21
C ASP A 402 25.39 9.87 -4.17
N GLY A 403 26.64 9.80 -4.64
CA GLY A 403 27.82 9.78 -3.78
C GLY A 403 28.02 11.01 -2.89
N ARG A 404 27.20 12.06 -3.05
CA ARG A 404 27.18 13.23 -2.15
C ARG A 404 26.40 12.96 -0.86
N LEU A 405 25.55 11.94 -0.83
CA LEU A 405 24.73 11.59 0.32
C LEU A 405 25.48 10.66 1.27
N THR A 406 25.45 10.98 2.57
CA THR A 406 26.02 10.12 3.62
C THR A 406 24.96 9.15 4.13
N THR A 407 25.29 7.86 4.17
CA THR A 407 24.44 6.84 4.79
C THR A 407 24.97 6.49 6.18
N LEU A 408 24.15 6.68 7.20
CA LEU A 408 24.45 6.30 8.58
C LEU A 408 23.59 5.09 9.00
N PRO A 409 24.07 4.27 9.94
CA PRO A 409 23.28 3.15 10.46
C PRO A 409 22.00 3.65 11.14
N PRO A 410 20.87 2.94 11.00
CA PRO A 410 19.65 3.27 11.72
C PRO A 410 19.89 3.16 13.23
N TYR A 411 19.47 4.17 14.00
CA TYR A 411 19.63 4.24 15.45
C TYR A 411 21.09 4.16 15.93
N GLY A 412 22.06 4.59 15.11
CA GLY A 412 23.44 4.72 15.55
C GLY A 412 23.54 5.60 16.80
N SER A 413 24.33 5.19 17.78
CA SER A 413 24.66 6.03 18.94
C SER A 413 25.50 7.21 18.45
N HIS A 414 24.84 8.32 18.13
CA HIS A 414 25.51 9.57 17.84
C HIS A 414 25.93 10.18 19.17
N SER A 415 27.22 10.05 19.51
CA SER A 415 27.81 10.87 20.58
C SER A 415 27.80 12.31 20.07
N THR A 416 26.81 13.07 20.49
CA THR A 416 26.76 14.55 20.32
C THR A 416 27.76 15.22 21.22
#